data_AF-A0A8T7HCD0-F1
#
_entry.id   AF-A0A8T7HCD0-F1
#
_cell.length_a   1.000
_cell.length_b   1.000
_cell.length_c   1.000
_cell.angle_alpha   90.00
_cell.angle_beta   90.00
_cell.angle_gamma   90.00
#
_symmetry.space_group_name_H-M   'P 1'
#
loop_
_entity.id
_entity.type
_entity.pdbx_description
1 polymer ?
#
loop_
_entity_poly.entity_id
_entity_poly.type
_entity_poly.pdbx_seq_one_letter_code
_entity_poly.pdbx_strand_id
1 'polypeptide(L)'
;MKLMWIVIVFLVIGGFIIAKSNDLDLEEGDDRKTFLKTFGGWIVDTGKNVKGVTSYAVKEYDWLPEDNETNLSGDIDVEET
;
A
#
# COMPACT_ATOMS: atom_id res chain seq x y z
N MET A 1 4.20 17.43 9.37
CA MET A 1 4.70 18.32 8.29
C MET A 1 5.88 17.72 7.53
N LYS A 2 7.03 17.40 8.16
CA LYS A 2 8.22 16.88 7.45
C LYS A 2 7.96 15.61 6.60
N LEU A 3 7.17 14.67 7.12
CA LEU A 3 6.83 13.43 6.41
C LEU A 3 6.03 13.68 5.12
N MET A 4 5.10 14.65 5.17
CA MET A 4 4.28 15.00 4.01
C MET A 4 5.15 15.54 2.86
N TRP A 5 6.18 16.32 3.17
CA TRP A 5 7.14 16.80 2.16
C TRP A 5 7.92 15.66 1.51
N ILE A 6 8.32 14.65 2.28
CA ILE A 6 9.01 13.47 1.74
C ILE A 6 8.08 12.72 0.77
N VAL A 7 6.81 12.54 1.13
CA VAL A 7 5.82 11.89 0.26
C VAL A 7 5.59 12.70 -1.01
N ILE A 8 5.47 14.03 -0.90
CA ILE A 8 5.30 14.90 -2.07
C ILE A 8 6.50 14.81 -3.01
N VAL A 9 7.73 14.89 -2.47
CA VAL A 9 8.95 14.77 -3.28
C VAL A 9 9.01 13.42 -3.97
N PHE A 10 8.68 12.33 -3.26
CA PHE A 10 8.60 11.00 -3.84
C PHE A 10 7.59 10.92 -5.00
N LEU A 11 6.40 11.49 -4.83
CA LEU A 11 5.37 11.52 -5.87
C LEU A 11 5.82 12.34 -7.10
N VAL A 12 6.48 13.48 -6.89
CA VAL A 12 7.01 14.32 -7.98
C VAL A 12 8.09 13.59 -8.76
N ILE A 13 9.01 12.89 -8.07
CA ILE A 13 10.05 12.10 -8.73
C ILE A 13 9.44 10.95 -9.52
N GLY A 14 8.48 10.22 -8.93
CA GLY A 14 7.78 9.13 -9.62
C GLY A 14 7.04 9.62 -10.88
N GLY A 15 6.37 10.77 -10.79
CA GLY A 15 5.72 11.41 -11.93
C GLY A 15 6.72 11.82 -13.00
N PHE A 16 7.83 12.44 -12.62
CA PHE A 16 8.89 12.84 -13.56
C PHE A 16 9.48 11.65 -14.31
N ILE A 17 9.74 10.53 -13.61
CA ILE A 17 10.24 9.30 -14.23
C ILE A 17 9.22 8.78 -15.25
N ILE A 18 7.94 8.72 -14.91
CA ILE A 18 6.90 8.21 -15.80
C ILE A 18 6.73 9.10 -17.04
N ALA A 19 6.72 10.42 -16.87
CA ALA A 19 6.62 11.36 -17.98
C ALA A 19 7.81 11.20 -18.94
N LYS A 20 9.04 11.13 -18.39
CA LYS A 20 10.26 10.99 -19.19
C LYS A 20 10.40 9.61 -19.84
N SER A 21 10.00 8.53 -19.16
CA SER A 21 10.09 7.17 -19.69
C SER A 21 9.10 6.88 -20.82
N ASN A 22 7.98 7.60 -20.85
CA ASN A 22 6.96 7.45 -21.89
C ASN A 22 7.00 8.57 -22.94
N ASP A 23 8.01 9.46 -22.87
CA ASP A 23 8.19 10.63 -23.75
C ASP A 23 6.91 11.47 -23.91
N LEU A 24 6.18 11.65 -22.80
CA LEU A 24 4.86 12.28 -22.81
C LEU A 24 4.98 13.80 -22.82
N ASP A 25 4.28 14.44 -23.74
CA ASP A 25 4.06 15.88 -23.70
C ASP A 25 2.84 16.19 -22.82
N LEU A 26 3.08 16.75 -21.63
CA LEU A 26 2.00 17.07 -20.69
C LEU A 26 1.15 18.27 -21.13
N GLU A 27 1.58 19.03 -22.16
CA GLU A 27 0.78 20.07 -22.80
C GLU A 27 -0.26 19.47 -23.76
N GLU A 28 -0.02 18.26 -24.28
CA GLU A 28 -0.93 17.55 -25.17
C GLU A 28 -2.01 16.78 -24.38
N GLY A 29 -3.27 16.97 -24.79
CA GLY A 29 -4.43 16.48 -24.04
C GLY A 29 -4.51 14.96 -23.92
N ASP A 30 -4.03 14.22 -24.91
CA ASP A 30 -4.07 12.75 -24.91
C ASP A 30 -2.90 12.15 -24.14
N ASP A 31 -1.71 12.74 -24.23
CA ASP A 31 -0.54 12.37 -23.42
C ASP A 31 -0.78 12.64 -21.93
N ARG A 32 -1.53 13.71 -21.59
CA ARG A 32 -1.95 13.97 -20.22
C ARG A 32 -2.87 12.88 -19.65
N LYS A 33 -3.75 12.31 -20.48
CA LYS A 33 -4.61 11.18 -20.06
C LYS A 33 -3.78 9.92 -19.85
N THR A 34 -2.84 9.66 -20.76
CA THR A 34 -1.91 8.53 -20.66
C THR A 34 -1.06 8.66 -19.40
N PHE A 35 -0.53 9.85 -19.12
CA PHE A 35 0.19 10.15 -17.89
C PHE A 35 -0.65 9.85 -16.65
N LEU A 36 -1.86 10.39 -16.55
CA LEU A 36 -2.73 10.18 -15.37
C LEU A 36 -3.07 8.70 -15.16
N LYS A 37 -3.32 7.96 -16.24
CA LYS A 37 -3.59 6.51 -16.17
C LYS A 37 -2.36 5.74 -15.68
N THR A 38 -1.20 6.01 -16.26
CA THR A 38 0.06 5.32 -15.90
C THR A 38 0.52 5.70 -14.49
N PHE A 39 0.46 6.97 -14.14
CA PHE A 39 0.80 7.48 -12.80
C PHE A 39 -0.15 6.93 -11.74
N GLY A 40 -1.46 6.92 -11.99
CA GLY A 40 -2.45 6.33 -11.10
C GLY A 40 -2.23 4.82 -10.89
N GLY A 41 -1.95 4.08 -11.96
CA GLY A 41 -1.59 2.66 -11.89
C GLY A 41 -0.34 2.43 -11.03
N TRP A 42 0.72 3.21 -11.27
CA TRP A 42 1.96 3.15 -10.51
C TRP A 42 1.77 3.42 -9.01
N ILE A 43 0.92 4.40 -8.62
CA ILE A 43 0.60 4.64 -7.21
C ILE A 43 -0.06 3.42 -6.58
N VAL A 44 -1.04 2.82 -7.26
CA VAL A 44 -1.77 1.65 -6.75
C VAL A 44 -0.82 0.47 -6.56
N ASP A 45 0.05 0.21 -7.54
CA ASP A 45 1.00 -0.90 -7.46
C ASP A 45 2.08 -0.65 -6.40
N THR A 46 2.53 0.59 -6.23
CA THR A 46 3.41 0.98 -5.11
C THR A 46 2.71 0.71 -3.77
N GLY A 47 1.44 1.07 -3.63
CA GLY A 47 0.65 0.80 -2.42
C GLY A 47 0.52 -0.70 -2.12
N LYS A 48 0.30 -1.55 -3.14
CA LYS A 48 0.27 -3.01 -2.98
C LYS A 48 1.61 -3.55 -2.50
N ASN A 49 2.71 -3.07 -3.08
CA ASN A 49 4.07 -3.47 -2.67
C ASN A 49 4.37 -3.05 -1.23
N VAL A 50 3.99 -1.84 -0.83
CA VAL A 50 4.11 -1.38 0.56
C VAL A 50 3.29 -2.26 1.50
N LYS A 51 2.03 -2.58 1.17
CA LYS A 51 1.21 -3.52 1.98
C LYS A 51 1.89 -4.89 2.08
N GLY A 52 2.47 -5.39 0.99
CA GLY A 52 3.25 -6.63 0.97
C GLY A 52 4.40 -6.60 1.97
N VAL A 53 5.25 -5.58 1.87
CA VAL A 53 6.42 -5.39 2.77
C VAL A 53 5.99 -5.19 4.21
N THR A 54 4.97 -4.39 4.48
CA THR A 54 4.48 -4.17 5.85
C THR A 54 3.84 -5.44 6.41
N SER A 55 3.09 -6.20 5.61
CA SER A 55 2.50 -7.47 6.05
C SER A 55 3.56 -8.53 6.31
N TYR A 56 4.63 -8.56 5.52
CA TYR A 56 5.78 -9.42 5.73
C TYR A 56 6.52 -9.02 7.01
N ALA A 57 6.82 -7.74 7.18
CA ALA A 57 7.45 -7.24 8.40
C ALA A 57 6.59 -7.55 9.63
N VAL A 58 5.29 -7.24 9.60
CA VAL A 58 4.35 -7.52 10.70
C VAL A 58 4.26 -9.00 11.03
N LYS A 59 4.27 -9.89 10.02
CA LYS A 59 4.25 -11.35 10.23
C LYS A 59 5.57 -11.90 10.77
N GLU A 60 6.71 -11.32 10.40
CA GLU A 60 8.01 -11.74 10.93
C GLU A 60 8.35 -11.11 12.29
N TYR A 61 7.65 -10.06 12.66
CA TYR A 61 7.73 -9.48 13.99
C TYR A 61 6.87 -10.30 14.95
N ASP A 62 7.48 -11.30 15.59
CA ASP A 62 6.96 -12.22 16.65
C ASP A 62 6.20 -11.57 17.84
N TRP A 63 6.10 -10.24 17.90
CA TRP A 63 5.50 -9.51 19.02
C TRP A 63 4.00 -9.25 18.86
N LEU A 64 3.42 -9.46 17.67
CA LEU A 64 1.98 -9.33 17.47
C LEU A 64 1.32 -10.67 17.79
N PRO A 65 0.57 -10.78 18.91
CA PRO A 65 -0.12 -12.01 19.25
C PRO A 65 -1.04 -12.37 18.09
N GLU A 66 -0.98 -13.63 17.65
CA GLU A 66 -1.88 -14.15 16.63
C GLU A 66 -3.31 -13.84 17.07
N ASP A 67 -4.08 -13.24 16.15
CA ASP A 67 -5.48 -12.95 16.38
C ASP A 67 -6.15 -14.29 16.74
N ASN A 68 -6.39 -14.52 18.03
CA ASN A 68 -7.06 -15.71 18.52
C ASN A 68 -8.35 -15.86 17.72
N GLU A 69 -8.38 -16.83 16.82
CA GLU A 69 -9.61 -17.40 16.31
C GLU A 69 -10.33 -17.98 17.53
N THR A 70 -11.12 -17.14 18.21
CA THR A 70 -12.12 -17.59 19.18
C THR A 70 -13.20 -18.31 18.38
N ASN A 71 -12.87 -19.55 17.99
CA ASN A 71 -13.83 -20.61 17.82
C ASN A 71 -14.55 -20.72 19.17
N LEU A 72 -15.68 -20.02 19.31
CA LEU A 72 -16.67 -20.26 20.36
C LEU A 72 -17.32 -21.63 20.09
N SER A 73 -16.54 -22.70 20.20
CA SER A 73 -16.99 -24.07 20.13
C SER A 73 -16.31 -24.83 21.26
N GLY A 74 -17.09 -25.26 22.25
CA GLY A 74 -16.69 -26.25 23.23
C GLY A 74 -16.69 -25.77 24.68
N ASP A 75 -17.52 -26.47 25.47
CA ASP A 75 -17.42 -26.73 26.91
C ASP A 75 -17.89 -25.64 27.89
N ILE A 76 -19.22 -25.59 28.05
CA ILE A 76 -19.81 -25.41 29.38
C ILE A 76 -19.79 -26.78 30.07
N ASP A 77 -18.66 -27.11 30.70
CA ASP A 77 -18.66 -28.03 31.84
C ASP A 77 -18.87 -27.19 33.10
N VAL A 78 -20.09 -27.20 33.64
CA VAL A 78 -20.32 -26.74 35.01
C VAL A 78 -20.55 -27.98 35.86
N GLU A 79 -19.55 -28.26 36.68
CA GLU A 79 -19.50 -29.30 37.72
C GLU A 79 -20.71 -29.26 38.67
N GLU A 80 -21.07 -30.45 39.15
CA GLU A 80 -21.99 -30.74 40.26
C GLU A 80 -21.71 -29.89 41.51
N THR A 81 -22.81 -29.40 42.12
CA THR A 81 -22.91 -29.19 43.58
C THR A 81 -24.28 -29.63 44.07
#